data_AF-A0A1V6RKQ7-F1
#
_entry.id   AF-A0A1V6RKQ7-F1
#
_cell.length_a   1.000
_cell.length_b   1.000
_cell.length_c   1.000
_cell.angle_alpha   90.00
_cell.angle_beta   90.00
_cell.angle_gamma   90.00
#
_symmetry.space_group_name_H-M   'P 1'
#
loop_
_entity.id
_entity.type
_entity.pdbx_description
1 polymer ?
#
loop_
_entity_poly.entity_id
_entity_poly.type
_entity_poly.pdbx_seq_one_letter_code
_entity_poly.pdbx_strand_id
1 'polypeptide(L)'
;MAPIHLGILVYDYQAIDVVGPVDLLHSTNSAFLEVSKIFGPINDDAISGARLWVVDENIWTGAGAVAGMDMVACWLKEQFGLEILTCAARNLDYEPRGIDGVSLVIPRRYDENGKQISTHEFFYHSIVDAEFQRINSLHSKYT
;
A
#
# COMPACT_ATOMS: atom_id res chain seq x y z
N MET A 1 17.08 6.18 19.14
CA MET A 1 16.62 5.60 17.87
C MET A 1 17.73 5.80 16.85
N ALA A 2 18.18 4.75 16.16
CA ALA A 2 19.19 4.90 15.12
C ALA A 2 18.56 5.62 13.90
N PRO A 3 19.28 6.55 13.24
CA PRO A 3 18.77 7.23 12.06
C PRO A 3 18.57 6.23 10.90
N ILE A 4 17.39 6.31 10.27
CA ILE A 4 17.08 5.54 9.07
C ILE A 4 17.55 6.33 7.86
N HIS A 5 18.34 5.68 7.02
CA HIS A 5 18.86 6.26 5.80
C HIS A 5 18.02 5.75 4.63
N LEU A 6 17.14 6.61 4.12
CA LEU A 6 16.31 6.34 2.95
C LEU A 6 16.78 7.28 1.85
N GLY A 7 17.43 6.74 0.83
CA GLY A 7 18.06 7.51 -0.24
C GLY A 7 17.52 7.10 -1.60
N ILE A 8 16.97 8.06 -2.35
CA ILE A 8 16.67 7.91 -3.77
C ILE A 8 17.30 9.12 -4.47
N LEU A 9 18.26 8.87 -5.34
CA LEU A 9 18.93 9.91 -6.14
C LEU A 9 17.99 10.33 -7.27
N VAL A 10 17.61 11.61 -7.34
CA VAL A 10 16.65 12.12 -8.33
C VAL A 10 17.24 13.29 -9.11
N TYR A 11 17.35 13.14 -10.42
CA TYR A 11 17.51 14.24 -11.38
C TYR A 11 16.22 14.41 -12.20
N ASP A 12 16.02 15.61 -12.77
CA ASP A 12 14.76 16.21 -13.27
C ASP A 12 13.84 15.36 -14.18
N TYR A 13 14.28 14.21 -14.70
CA TYR A 13 13.48 13.31 -15.54
C TYR A 13 13.34 11.87 -14.99
N GLN A 14 13.98 11.53 -13.86
CA GLN A 14 14.06 10.16 -13.34
C GLN A 14 12.83 9.68 -12.56
N ALA A 15 11.89 10.55 -12.18
CA ALA A 15 10.62 10.10 -11.60
C ALA A 15 9.79 9.26 -12.60
N ILE A 16 9.99 9.44 -13.91
CA ILE A 16 9.37 8.65 -14.98
C ILE A 16 10.26 7.47 -15.42
N ASP A 17 11.58 7.65 -15.41
CA ASP A 17 12.54 6.69 -15.97
C ASP A 17 13.07 5.67 -14.93
N VAL A 18 12.80 5.87 -13.64
CA VAL A 18 12.91 4.81 -12.62
C VAL A 18 11.65 3.93 -12.65
N VAL A 19 10.50 4.46 -13.05
CA VAL A 19 9.25 3.69 -13.12
C VAL A 19 9.29 2.70 -14.28
N GLY A 20 9.80 3.04 -15.47
CA GLY A 20 9.77 2.13 -16.64
C GLY A 20 10.61 0.83 -16.51
N PRO A 21 11.94 0.92 -16.30
CA PRO A 21 12.81 -0.24 -16.16
C PRO A 21 12.60 -0.98 -14.84
N VAL A 22 12.27 -0.28 -13.74
CA VAL A 22 11.93 -0.93 -12.46
C VAL A 22 10.50 -1.49 -12.49
N ASP A 23 9.57 -1.02 -13.33
CA ASP A 23 8.30 -1.72 -13.62
C ASP A 23 8.51 -2.98 -14.46
N LEU A 24 9.47 -2.95 -15.40
CA LEU A 24 9.82 -4.16 -16.14
C LEU A 24 10.50 -5.20 -15.23
N LEU A 25 11.30 -4.76 -14.25
CA LEU A 25 11.82 -5.63 -13.18
C LEU A 25 10.77 -5.93 -12.10
N HIS A 26 9.75 -5.09 -11.92
CA HIS A 26 8.56 -5.39 -11.11
C HIS A 26 7.75 -6.53 -11.72
N SER A 27 7.86 -6.70 -13.03
CA SER A 27 7.33 -7.88 -13.70
C SER A 27 7.99 -9.13 -13.12
N THR A 28 9.29 -9.18 -12.80
CA THR A 28 9.95 -10.35 -12.14
C THR A 28 9.56 -10.62 -10.67
N ASN A 29 8.27 -10.59 -10.35
CA ASN A 29 7.71 -11.27 -9.18
C ASN A 29 7.56 -12.78 -9.46
N SER A 30 7.26 -13.57 -8.42
CA SER A 30 7.13 -15.03 -8.51
C SER A 30 6.22 -15.49 -9.64
N ALA A 31 5.11 -14.78 -9.87
CA ALA A 31 4.13 -15.14 -10.90
C ALA A 31 4.70 -14.97 -12.32
N PHE A 32 5.46 -13.91 -12.58
CA PHE A 32 6.13 -13.74 -13.87
C PHE A 32 7.35 -14.63 -14.03
N LEU A 33 8.09 -14.92 -12.96
CA LEU A 33 9.17 -15.91 -13.00
C LEU A 33 8.61 -17.29 -13.35
N GLU A 34 7.41 -17.63 -12.90
CA GLU A 34 6.71 -18.85 -13.28
C GLU A 34 6.35 -18.88 -14.77
N VAL A 35 5.80 -17.78 -15.31
CA VAL A 35 5.55 -17.65 -16.77
C VAL A 35 6.86 -17.64 -17.57
N SER A 36 7.94 -17.09 -17.02
CA SER A 36 9.24 -17.00 -17.68
C SER A 36 9.95 -18.33 -17.85
N LYS A 37 9.54 -19.38 -17.11
CA LYS A 37 9.97 -20.77 -17.34
C LYS A 37 9.71 -21.26 -18.77
N ILE A 38 8.75 -20.66 -19.46
CA ILE A 38 8.44 -20.97 -20.87
C ILE A 38 9.59 -20.57 -21.79
N PHE A 39 10.39 -19.56 -21.42
CA PHE A 39 11.44 -18.98 -22.25
C PHE A 39 12.86 -19.41 -21.86
N GLY A 40 13.04 -20.04 -20.70
CA GLY A 40 14.34 -20.54 -20.25
C GLY A 40 14.28 -21.17 -18.84
N PRO A 41 15.34 -21.88 -18.42
CA PRO A 41 15.38 -22.50 -17.11
C PRO A 41 15.49 -21.43 -16.00
N ILE A 42 14.48 -21.39 -15.13
CA ILE A 42 14.46 -20.56 -13.90
C ILE A 42 14.40 -21.52 -12.70
N ASN A 43 15.19 -21.25 -11.66
CA ASN A 43 15.24 -22.07 -10.45
C ASN A 43 13.94 -21.92 -9.63
N ASP A 44 13.32 -23.05 -9.26
CA ASP A 44 12.12 -23.11 -8.41
C ASP A 44 12.32 -22.53 -7.01
N ASP A 45 13.55 -22.60 -6.48
CA ASP A 45 13.89 -22.02 -5.18
C ASP A 45 13.79 -20.48 -5.20
N ALA A 46 14.04 -19.86 -6.36
CA ALA A 46 13.91 -18.41 -6.54
C ALA A 46 12.44 -17.95 -6.56
N ILE A 47 11.51 -18.87 -6.84
CA ILE A 47 10.07 -18.58 -6.96
C ILE A 47 9.35 -18.84 -5.64
N SER A 48 9.65 -19.96 -4.98
CA SER A 48 8.97 -20.39 -3.74
C SER A 48 9.30 -19.53 -2.52
N GLY A 49 10.47 -18.87 -2.51
CA GLY A 49 10.94 -18.01 -1.41
C GLY A 49 10.69 -16.52 -1.60
N ALA A 50 10.04 -16.10 -2.69
CA ALA A 50 9.97 -14.69 -3.04
C ALA A 50 9.03 -13.92 -2.10
N ARG A 51 9.60 -12.92 -1.44
CA ARG A 51 8.93 -11.95 -0.55
C ARG A 51 8.80 -10.63 -1.28
N LEU A 52 7.78 -9.84 -0.94
CA LEU A 52 7.65 -8.49 -1.49
C LEU A 52 8.77 -7.56 -1.03
N TRP A 53 9.38 -7.81 0.13
CA TRP A 53 10.59 -7.13 0.58
C TRP A 53 11.42 -8.00 1.52
N VAL A 54 12.66 -7.59 1.74
CA VAL A 54 13.56 -8.16 2.75
C VAL A 54 14.01 -7.07 3.72
N VAL A 55 14.22 -7.46 4.96
CA VAL A 55 14.70 -6.58 6.03
C VAL A 55 16.00 -7.15 6.57
N ASP A 56 17.07 -6.37 6.50
CA ASP A 56 18.37 -6.65 7.08
C ASP A 56 18.70 -5.53 8.09
N GLU A 57 18.42 -5.79 9.36
CA GLU A 57 18.50 -4.82 10.45
C GLU A 57 17.74 -3.50 10.14
N ASN A 58 18.46 -2.45 9.76
CA ASN A 58 17.93 -1.13 9.44
C ASN A 58 17.80 -0.88 7.92
N ILE A 59 18.11 -1.86 7.09
CA ILE A 59 18.01 -1.80 5.64
C ILE A 59 16.77 -2.55 5.18
N TRP A 60 15.88 -1.84 4.48
CA TRP A 60 14.62 -2.36 3.96
C TRP A 60 14.64 -2.28 2.44
N THR A 61 14.52 -3.42 1.76
CA THR A 61 14.62 -3.51 0.30
C THR A 61 13.37 -4.15 -0.29
N GLY A 62 12.61 -3.36 -1.06
CA GLY A 62 11.41 -3.82 -1.76
C GLY A 62 11.73 -4.46 -3.12
N ALA A 63 10.94 -5.45 -3.52
CA ALA A 63 11.06 -6.14 -4.80
C ALA A 63 10.50 -5.34 -5.99
N GLY A 64 9.95 -4.14 -5.76
CA GLY A 64 9.41 -3.25 -6.80
C GLY A 64 8.69 -2.04 -6.20
N ALA A 65 8.16 -1.15 -7.05
CA ALA A 65 7.55 0.11 -6.61
C ALA A 65 6.36 -0.11 -5.66
N VAL A 66 5.37 -0.92 -6.06
CA VAL A 66 4.18 -1.19 -5.23
C VAL A 66 4.54 -1.97 -3.97
N ALA A 67 5.45 -2.94 -4.09
CA ALA A 67 5.97 -3.68 -2.95
C ALA A 67 6.76 -2.77 -1.97
N GLY A 68 7.42 -1.73 -2.49
CA GLY A 68 8.09 -0.69 -1.71
C GLY A 68 7.10 0.20 -0.96
N MET A 69 5.95 0.52 -1.56
CA MET A 69 4.86 1.22 -0.85
C MET A 69 4.31 0.36 0.30
N ASP A 70 4.07 -0.93 0.03
CA ASP A 70 3.58 -1.90 1.03
C ASP A 70 4.59 -2.06 2.19
N MET A 71 5.87 -2.10 1.83
CA MET A 71 7.01 -2.16 2.75
C MET A 71 7.08 -0.92 3.65
N VAL A 72 7.00 0.29 3.08
CA VAL A 72 7.03 1.55 3.86
C VAL A 72 5.80 1.65 4.76
N ALA A 73 4.64 1.18 4.32
CA ALA A 73 3.44 1.11 5.16
C ALA A 73 3.63 0.17 6.36
N CYS A 74 4.21 -1.02 6.16
CA CYS A 74 4.55 -1.93 7.25
C CYS A 74 5.53 -1.29 8.24
N TRP A 75 6.59 -0.67 7.72
CA TRP A 75 7.57 0.05 8.54
C TRP A 75 6.91 1.18 9.35
N LEU A 76 6.04 1.99 8.72
CA LEU A 76 5.35 3.09 9.37
C LEU A 76 4.47 2.60 10.54
N LYS A 77 3.79 1.46 10.35
CA LYS A 77 3.03 0.78 11.42
C LYS A 77 3.93 0.29 12.56
N GLU A 78 5.09 -0.29 12.25
CA GLU A 78 6.03 -0.76 13.26
C GLU A 78 6.62 0.39 14.10
N GLN A 79 6.92 1.53 13.48
CA GLN A 79 7.54 2.66 14.17
C GLN A 79 6.55 3.56 14.90
N PHE A 80 5.38 3.82 14.30
CA PHE A 80 4.45 4.85 14.78
C PHE A 80 3.06 4.30 15.13
N GLY A 81 2.83 3.00 14.94
CA GLY A 81 1.57 2.34 15.24
C GLY A 81 0.54 2.45 14.11
N LEU A 82 -0.57 1.74 14.30
CA LEU A 82 -1.61 1.57 13.29
C LEU A 82 -2.33 2.89 12.96
N GLU A 83 -2.53 3.78 13.93
CA GLU A 83 -3.28 5.03 13.72
C GLU A 83 -2.60 5.96 12.71
N ILE A 84 -1.28 6.14 12.84
CA ILE A 84 -0.50 6.97 11.92
C ILE A 84 -0.48 6.36 10.53
N LEU A 85 -0.33 5.03 10.43
CA LEU A 85 -0.46 4.34 9.15
C LEU A 85 -1.84 4.55 8.54
N THR A 86 -2.92 4.36 9.30
CA THR A 86 -4.29 4.53 8.81
C THR A 86 -4.52 5.96 8.32
N CYS A 87 -3.97 6.98 8.99
CA CYS A 87 -4.03 8.36 8.52
C CYS A 87 -3.27 8.57 7.20
N ALA A 88 -2.05 8.06 7.09
CA ALA A 88 -1.24 8.17 5.88
C ALA A 88 -1.88 7.44 4.68
N ALA A 89 -2.32 6.19 4.90
CA ALA A 89 -2.98 5.36 3.90
C ALA A 89 -4.31 5.96 3.43
N ARG A 90 -5.08 6.56 4.35
CA ARG A 90 -6.31 7.30 4.03
C ARG A 90 -6.08 8.48 3.09
N ASN A 91 -5.01 9.24 3.28
CA ASN A 91 -4.70 10.40 2.43
C ASN A 91 -4.33 10.02 0.99
N LEU A 92 -3.85 8.78 0.78
CA LEU A 92 -3.44 8.26 -0.52
C LEU A 92 -4.48 7.36 -1.18
N ASP A 93 -5.63 7.15 -0.53
CA ASP A 93 -6.63 6.14 -0.92
C ASP A 93 -5.98 4.77 -1.19
N TYR A 94 -5.13 4.34 -0.25
CA TYR A 94 -4.23 3.21 -0.42
C TYR A 94 -4.47 2.12 0.64
N GLU A 95 -4.50 0.86 0.22
CA GLU A 95 -4.62 -0.32 1.08
C GLU A 95 -3.35 -1.19 1.00
N PRO A 96 -2.44 -1.10 1.99
CA PRO A 96 -1.17 -1.81 1.95
C PRO A 96 -1.31 -3.32 2.21
N ARG A 97 -0.54 -4.09 1.45
CA ARG A 97 -0.40 -5.55 1.55
C ARG A 97 0.78 -5.94 2.45
N GLY A 98 0.72 -7.14 2.98
CA GLY A 98 1.77 -7.75 3.80
C GLY A 98 2.93 -8.24 2.95
N ILE A 99 3.96 -8.75 3.64
CA ILE A 99 5.22 -9.22 3.02
C ILE A 99 5.01 -10.40 2.06
N ASP A 100 3.92 -11.15 2.26
CA ASP A 100 3.43 -12.25 1.43
C ASP A 100 2.64 -11.76 0.20
N GLY A 101 2.34 -10.46 0.11
CA GLY A 101 1.50 -9.86 -0.92
C GLY A 101 0.01 -10.17 -0.81
N VAL A 102 -0.42 -10.82 0.26
CA VAL A 102 -1.81 -11.30 0.45
C VAL A 102 -2.41 -10.77 1.75
N SER A 103 -1.66 -10.84 2.84
CA SER A 103 -2.11 -10.36 4.15
C SER A 103 -2.39 -8.87 4.11
N LEU A 104 -3.37 -8.40 4.87
CA LEU A 104 -3.65 -6.97 4.95
C LEU A 104 -2.92 -6.35 6.14
N VAL A 105 -2.28 -5.21 5.92
CA VAL A 105 -1.58 -4.49 6.98
C VAL A 105 -2.57 -3.73 7.86
N ILE A 106 -3.66 -3.25 7.25
CA ILE A 106 -4.78 -2.55 7.89
C ILE A 106 -6.02 -3.46 7.86
N PRO A 107 -6.68 -3.71 9.01
CA PRO A 107 -7.86 -4.56 9.05
C PRO A 107 -9.03 -4.00 8.23
N ARG A 108 -9.77 -4.88 7.53
CA ARG A 108 -11.01 -4.49 6.85
C ARG A 108 -12.07 -4.05 7.86
N ARG A 109 -12.89 -3.10 7.44
CA ARG A 109 -14.05 -2.64 8.19
C ARG A 109 -15.33 -3.18 7.56
N TYR A 110 -16.32 -3.45 8.40
CA TYR A 110 -17.62 -3.97 8.01
C TYR A 110 -18.71 -3.13 8.69
N ASP A 111 -19.83 -2.93 7.99
CA ASP A 111 -21.03 -2.35 8.59
C ASP A 111 -21.80 -3.38 9.43
N GLU A 112 -22.89 -2.93 10.04
CA GLU A 112 -23.78 -3.76 10.88
C GLU A 112 -24.40 -4.94 10.11
N ASN A 113 -24.47 -4.85 8.78
CA ASN A 113 -25.01 -5.90 7.90
C ASN A 113 -23.92 -6.85 7.38
N GLY A 114 -22.67 -6.68 7.82
CA GLY A 114 -21.53 -7.47 7.35
C GLY A 114 -21.04 -7.11 5.94
N LYS A 115 -21.49 -5.99 5.37
CA LYS A 115 -20.98 -5.49 4.09
C LYS A 115 -19.64 -4.80 4.35
N GLN A 116 -18.63 -5.12 3.54
CA GLN A 116 -17.34 -4.45 3.59
C GLN A 116 -17.53 -2.95 3.26
N ILE A 117 -17.03 -2.10 4.13
CA ILE A 117 -16.96 -0.65 3.95
C ILE A 117 -15.51 -0.24 3.78
N SER A 118 -15.29 1.01 3.34
CA SER A 118 -13.94 1.55 3.18
C SER A 118 -13.11 1.33 4.44
N THR A 119 -11.90 0.82 4.24
CA THR A 119 -10.91 0.63 5.31
C THR A 119 -10.56 1.97 5.96
N HIS A 120 -10.71 3.07 5.22
CA HIS A 120 -10.49 4.44 5.67
C HIS A 120 -11.77 5.28 5.62
N GLU A 121 -12.03 6.06 6.67
CA GLU A 121 -13.10 7.06 6.63
C GLU A 121 -12.60 8.34 5.93
N PHE A 122 -13.12 8.63 4.73
CA PHE A 122 -12.71 9.80 3.96
C PHE A 122 -13.23 11.09 4.61
N PHE A 123 -12.31 12.02 4.92
CA PHE A 123 -12.66 13.31 5.53
C PHE A 123 -13.64 14.12 4.66
N TYR A 124 -13.45 14.10 3.33
CA TYR A 124 -14.29 14.88 2.41
C TYR A 124 -15.76 14.44 2.44
N HIS A 125 -16.01 13.13 2.50
CA HIS A 125 -17.37 12.61 2.56
C HIS A 125 -18.03 12.89 3.91
N SER A 126 -17.29 12.70 5.03
CA SER A 126 -17.87 12.92 6.37
C SER A 126 -18.39 14.36 6.59
N ILE A 127 -17.71 15.36 6.05
CA ILE A 127 -18.12 16.77 6.16
C ILE A 127 -19.32 17.05 5.24
N VAL A 128 -19.27 16.55 4.00
CA VAL A 128 -20.37 16.72 3.02
C VAL A 128 -21.64 16.01 3.50
N ASP A 129 -21.52 14.80 4.05
CA ASP A 129 -22.64 14.03 4.57
C ASP A 129 -23.26 14.70 5.80
N ALA A 130 -22.44 15.26 6.70
CA ALA A 130 -22.92 16.02 7.85
C ALA A 130 -23.67 17.31 7.43
N GLU A 131 -23.14 18.05 6.46
CA GLU A 131 -23.80 19.23 5.90
C GLU A 131 -25.09 18.86 5.15
N PHE A 132 -25.08 17.75 4.40
CA PHE A 132 -26.26 17.26 3.69
C PHE A 132 -27.37 16.82 4.66
N GLN A 133 -27.03 16.11 5.73
CA GLN A 133 -27.97 15.76 6.80
C GLN A 133 -28.52 17.00 7.51
N ARG A 134 -27.67 17.98 7.81
CA ARG A 134 -28.08 19.27 8.39
C ARG A 134 -29.09 20.00 7.49
N ILE A 135 -28.81 20.11 6.19
CA ILE A 135 -29.70 20.77 5.20
C ILE A 135 -31.05 20.04 5.09
N ASN A 136 -31.04 18.71 5.02
CA ASN A 136 -32.28 17.93 4.96
C ASN A 136 -33.13 18.07 6.24
N SER A 137 -32.50 18.14 7.41
CA SER A 137 -33.20 18.38 8.68
C SER A 137 -33.88 19.76 8.73
N LEU A 138 -33.28 20.77 8.07
CA LEU A 138 -33.86 22.10 7.96
C LEU A 138 -35.06 22.10 7.02
N HIS A 139 -34.96 21.50 5.85
CA HIS A 139 -36.10 21.37 4.92
C HIS A 139 -37.28 20.60 5.52
N SER A 140 -37.02 19.51 6.26
CA SER A 140 -38.06 18.75 6.97
C SER A 140 -38.83 19.55 8.03
N LYS A 141 -38.27 20.64 8.56
CA LYS A 141 -38.94 21.50 9.55
C LYS A 141 -39.88 22.54 8.95
N TYR A 142 -39.77 22.80 7.65
CA TYR A 142 -40.54 23.82 6.93
C TYR A 142 -41.51 23.24 5.90
N THR A 143 -41.74 21.92 5.95
CA THR A 143 -42.75 21.18 5.18
C THR A 143 -43.69 20.47 6.15
#